data_AF-N9RR62-F1
#
_entry.id   AF-N9RR62-F1
#
_cell.length_a   1.000
_cell.length_b   1.000
_cell.length_c   1.000
_cell.angle_alpha   90.00
_cell.angle_beta   90.00
_cell.angle_gamma   90.00
#
_symmetry.space_group_name_H-M   'P 1'
#
loop_
_entity.id
_entity.type
_entity.pdbx_description
1 polymer ?
#
loop_
_entity_poly.entity_id
_entity_poly.type
_entity_poly.pdbx_seq_one_letter_code
_entity_poly.pdbx_strand_id
1 'polypeptide(L)' 'MVKQYMLKEVDASSETGDKIIVEQIYEMEPATDLVVGNLAWSPLSKVVIRDTVIQLNEDLTFTHPRTGKTFRIGT' A
#
# COMPACT_ATOMS: atom_id res chain seq x y z
N MET A 1 -14.79 17.67 -5.09
CA MET A 1 -14.95 16.32 -4.52
C MET A 1 -13.84 16.11 -3.51
N VAL A 2 -14.16 15.59 -2.33
CA VAL A 2 -13.16 15.31 -1.29
C VAL A 2 -12.56 13.93 -1.58
N LYS A 3 -11.23 13.83 -1.65
CA LYS A 3 -10.55 12.54 -1.80
C LYS A 3 -10.72 11.73 -0.52
N GLN A 4 -11.07 10.45 -0.64
CA GLN A 4 -11.19 9.55 0.49
C GLN A 4 -10.06 8.53 0.47
N TYR A 5 -9.48 8.29 1.65
CA TYR A 5 -8.38 7.37 1.84
C TYR A 5 -8.72 6.35 2.92
N MET A 6 -8.24 5.12 2.73
CA MET A 6 -8.36 4.03 3.70
C MET A 6 -6.99 3.40 3.91
N LEU A 7 -6.68 3.04 5.15
CA LEU A 7 -5.52 2.23 5.51
C LEU A 7 -5.96 0.79 5.68
N LYS A 8 -5.22 -0.15 5.11
CA LYS A 8 -5.45 -1.59 5.27
C LYS A 8 -4.16 -2.28 5.63
N GLU A 9 -4.19 -3.09 6.69
CA GLU A 9 -3.06 -3.93 7.06
C GLU A 9 -2.79 -4.97 5.97
N VAL A 10 -1.51 -5.09 5.58
CA VAL A 10 -0.99 -6.05 4.61
C VAL A 10 0.30 -6.66 5.12
N ASP A 11 0.51 -7.93 4.81
CA ASP A 11 1.75 -8.62 5.11
C ASP A 11 2.85 -8.19 4.14
N ALA A 12 4.04 -7.94 4.67
CA ALA A 12 5.24 -7.72 3.88
C ALA A 12 6.36 -8.66 4.33
N SER A 13 7.08 -9.22 3.36
CA SER A 13 8.16 -10.16 3.59
C SER A 13 9.46 -9.71 2.94
N SER A 14 10.58 -9.89 3.63
CA SER A 14 11.91 -9.69 3.05
C SER A 14 12.41 -10.96 2.36
N GLU A 15 13.41 -10.82 1.49
CA GLU A 15 14.11 -11.96 0.89
C GLU A 15 14.79 -12.85 1.94
N THR A 16 15.15 -12.29 3.10
CA THR A 16 15.77 -13.02 4.21
C THR A 16 14.74 -13.80 5.05
N GLY A 17 13.46 -13.77 4.70
CA GLY A 17 12.39 -14.49 5.40
C GLY A 17 11.78 -13.73 6.59
N ASP A 18 12.16 -12.48 6.82
CA ASP A 18 11.52 -11.64 7.84
C ASP A 18 10.12 -11.26 7.39
N LYS A 19 9.15 -11.24 8.31
CA LYS A 19 7.77 -10.82 8.03
C LYS A 19 7.37 -9.69 8.96
N ILE A 20 6.70 -8.69 8.40
CA ILE A 20 6.15 -7.54 9.12
C ILE A 20 4.75 -7.24 8.58
N ILE A 21 3.95 -6.55 9.39
CA ILE A 21 2.67 -6.01 8.98
C ILE A 21 2.85 -4.51 8.75
N VAL A 22 2.36 -4.01 7.61
CA VAL A 22 2.35 -2.59 7.25
C VAL A 22 0.97 -2.17 6.78
N GLU A 23 0.68 -0.88 6.74
CA GLU A 23 -0.62 -0.38 6.29
C GLU A 23 -0.50 0.15 4.86
N GLN A 24 -1.18 -0.47 3.89
CA GLN A 24 -1.28 0.04 2.53
C GLN A 24 -2.37 1.10 2.42
N ILE A 25 -2.07 2.19 1.71
CA ILE A 25 -3.01 3.28 1.47
C ILE A 25 -3.86 2.95 0.25
N TYR A 26 -5.18 3.06 0.38
CA TYR A 26 -6.14 2.96 -0.71
C TYR A 26 -6.77 4.33 -0.95
N GLU A 27 -6.94 4.71 -2.22
CA GLU A 27 -7.69 5.89 -2.63
C GLU A 27 -9.02 5.46 -3.23
N MET A 28 -10.09 6.17 -2.88
CA MET A 28 -11.39 5.96 -3.50
C MET A 28 -11.42 6.65 -4.86
N GLU A 29 -11.56 5.87 -5.91
CA GLU A 29 -11.60 6.35 -7.29
C GLU A 29 -12.95 6.00 -7.94
N PRO A 30 -13.40 6.82 -8.92
CA PRO A 30 -14.53 6.44 -9.77
C PRO A 30 -14.17 5.13 -10.48
N ALA A 31 -15.03 4.12 -10.39
CA ALA A 31 -14.81 2.90 -11.17
C ALA A 31 -14.75 3.28 -12.66
N THR A 32 -13.68 2.86 -13.33
CA THR A 32 -13.48 3.06 -14.77
C THR A 32 -14.44 2.22 -15.62
N ASP A 33 -15.18 1.30 -15.01
CA ASP A 33 -16.21 0.55 -15.71
C ASP A 33 -17.39 1.46 -16.06
N LEU A 34 -17.89 1.30 -17.29
CA LEU A 34 -19.02 2.00 -17.90
C LEU A 34 -20.36 1.86 -17.13
N VAL A 35 -20.32 1.29 -15.93
CA VAL A 35 -21.44 1.16 -14.99
C VAL A 35 -21.44 2.40 -14.10
N VAL A 36 -22.31 3.34 -14.47
CA VAL A 36 -22.58 4.60 -13.77
C VAL A 36 -22.68 4.40 -12.25
N GLY A 37 -21.73 4.97 -11.50
CA GLY A 37 -21.92 5.28 -10.08
C GLY A 37 -21.21 4.38 -9.06
N ASN A 38 -20.41 3.40 -9.46
CA ASN A 38 -19.64 2.62 -8.49
C ASN A 38 -18.31 3.31 -8.14
N LEU A 39 -18.04 3.45 -6.84
CA LEU A 39 -16.77 3.88 -6.29
C LEU A 39 -15.95 2.63 -5.94
N ALA A 40 -14.68 2.60 -6.34
CA ALA A 40 -13.78 1.49 -6.06
C ALA A 40 -12.60 1.98 -5.20
N TRP A 41 -12.09 1.10 -4.34
CA TRP A 41 -10.87 1.36 -3.58
C TRP A 41 -9.67 0.84 -4.38
N SER A 42 -8.85 1.76 -4.87
CA SER A 42 -7.62 1.45 -5.60
C SER A 42 -6.43 1.49 -4.64
N PRO A 43 -5.57 0.45 -4.59
CA PRO A 43 -4.34 0.51 -3.81
C PRO A 43 -3.38 1.53 -4.39
N LEU A 44 -2.84 2.41 -3.55
CA LEU A 44 -1.73 3.27 -3.92
C LEU A 44 -0.41 2.53 -3.75
N SER A 45 0.58 2.92 -4.55
CA SER A 45 1.97 2.49 -4.39
C SER A 45 2.64 3.15 -3.18
N LYS A 46 1.96 3.15 -2.03
CA LYS A 46 2.39 3.77 -0.77
C LYS A 46 1.94 2.93 0.42
N VAL A 47 2.83 2.79 1.40
CA VAL A 47 2.55 2.19 2.71
C VAL A 47 2.88 3.15 3.83
N VAL A 48 2.30 2.90 5.00
CA VAL A 48 2.57 3.60 6.24
C VAL A 48 3.26 2.65 7.21
N ILE A 49 4.35 3.11 7.81
CA ILE A 49 5.05 2.45 8.90
C ILE A 49 5.27 3.46 10.02
N ARG A 50 4.60 3.28 11.16
CA ARG A 50 4.75 4.13 12.36
C ARG A 50 4.79 5.63 11.98
N ASP A 51 3.75 6.09 11.28
CA ASP A 51 3.56 7.48 10.84
C ASP A 51 4.43 7.95 9.67
N THR A 52 5.27 7.08 9.10
CA THR A 52 6.07 7.40 7.90
C THR A 52 5.41 6.83 6.66
N VAL A 53 5.10 7.68 5.68
CA VAL A 53 4.65 7.26 4.35
C VAL A 53 5.87 6.87 3.51
N ILE A 54 5.87 5.64 3.01
CA ILE A 54 6.94 5.09 2.19
C ILE A 54 6.37 4.75 0.82
N GLN A 55 7.03 5.22 -0.23
CA GLN A 55 6.66 4.90 -1.60
C GLN A 55 7.13 3.49 -1.95
N LEU A 56 6.23 2.72 -2.59
CA LEU A 56 6.55 1.42 -3.15
C LEU A 56 7.19 1.58 -4.53
N ASN A 57 8.12 0.69 -4.82
CA ASN A 57 8.68 0.49 -6.15
C ASN A 57 7.69 -0.26 -7.07
N GLU A 58 8.02 -0.35 -8.36
CA GLU A 58 7.19 -1.02 -9.38
C GLU A 58 6.93 -2.50 -9.06
N ASP A 59 7.82 -3.14 -8.31
CA ASP A 59 7.73 -4.54 -7.89
C ASP A 59 7.04 -4.72 -6.53
N LEU A 60 6.35 -3.69 -6.03
CA LEU A 60 5.68 -3.64 -4.73
C LEU A 60 6.63 -3.81 -3.54
N THR A 61 7.88 -3.33 -3.68
CA THR A 61 8.88 -3.35 -2.60
C THR A 61 9.08 -1.98 -1.96
N PHE A 62 9.58 -1.98 -0.73
CA PHE A 62 10.06 -0.79 -0.02
C PHE A 62 11.23 -1.11 0.91
N THR A 63 12.03 -0.09 1.22
CA THR A 63 13.10 -0.19 2.22
C THR A 63 12.59 0.28 3.58
N HIS A 64 12.66 -0.60 4.58
CA HIS A 64 12.21 -0.27 5.93
C HIS A 64 13.17 0.75 6.58
N PRO A 65 12.68 1.92 7.06
CA PRO A 65 13.53 3.06 7.42
C PRO A 65 14.44 2.79 8.62
N ARG A 66 14.02 1.93 9.56
CA ARG A 66 14.82 1.58 10.74
C ARG A 66 15.86 0.47 10.51
N THR A 67 15.55 -0.51 9.66
CA THR A 67 16.36 -1.73 9.50
C THR A 67 17.18 -1.73 8.22
N GLY A 68 16.84 -0.86 7.26
CA GLY A 68 17.46 -0.82 5.93
C GLY A 68 17.15 -2.02 5.05
N LYS A 69 16.32 -2.97 5.51
CA LYS A 69 15.94 -4.17 4.78
C LYS A 69 14.84 -3.85 3.77
N THR A 70 14.90 -4.50 2.61
CA THR A 70 13.85 -4.46 1.60
C THR A 70 12.78 -5.48 1.92
N PHE A 71 11.52 -5.03 1.88
CA PHE A 71 10.35 -5.87 2.04
C PHE A 71 9.47 -5.76 0.79
N ARG A 72 8.80 -6.84 0.44
CA ARG A 72 7.79 -6.92 -0.62
C ARG A 72 6.43 -7.15 0.00
N ILE A 73 5.42 -6.43 -0.48
CA ILE A 73 4.03 -6.64 -0.04
C ILE A 73 3.48 -7.92 -0.69
N GLY A 74 2.85 -8.76 0.13
CA GLY A 74 2.04 -9.88 -0.34
C GLY A 74 0.64 -9.38 -0.67
N THR A 75 0.25 -9.45 -1.94
CA THR A 75 -1.13 -9.24 -2.41
C THR A 75 -2.00 -10.46 -2.15
#